data_AF-A0A523GVA4-F1
#
_entry.id   AF-A0A523GVA4-F1
#
_cell.length_a   1.000
_cell.length_b   1.000
_cell.length_c   1.000
_cell.angle_alpha   90.00
_cell.angle_beta   90.00
_cell.angle_gamma   90.00
#
_symmetry.space_group_name_H-M   'P 1'
#
loop_
_entity.id
_entity.type
_entity.pdbx_description
1 polymer ?
#
loop_
_entity_poly.entity_id
_entity_poly.type
_entity_poly.pdbx_seq_one_letter_code
_entity_poly.pdbx_strand_id
1 'polypeptide(L)'
;MPGRVEHIGSEEFSLAAKIATALSYVFSPLFVPVIGVSLVCVYYGASAGEVVRILISASICFIVAPTAMLFWLKKTGRIATFEIRERQDRRLPLLIGLAIACASVIVIVAVAGTTQKAVGIYLLGVAGTTGIALLISSMTKMSIHVAAFSALAATVVYMYKNPTISSGALFEFGAGSAVIALLVLVAVVWSRYYCRAHSPGELLIGAGVGAVPAWGVMIVIHFCYQLLLQ
;
A
#
# COMPACT_ATOMS: atom_id res chain seq x y z
N MET A 1 -46.08 32.97 8.64
CA MET A 1 -44.65 32.84 8.99
C MET A 1 -44.08 31.63 8.27
N PRO A 2 -43.20 31.77 7.27
CA PRO A 2 -42.56 30.62 6.65
C PRO A 2 -41.39 30.17 7.54
N GLY A 3 -41.40 28.88 7.88
CA GLY A 3 -40.38 28.20 8.65
C GLY A 3 -39.04 28.16 7.93
N ARG A 4 -38.00 28.41 8.71
CA ARG A 4 -36.57 28.28 8.42
C ARG A 4 -36.29 26.87 7.87
N VAL A 5 -36.12 26.75 6.56
CA VAL A 5 -35.53 25.56 5.93
C VAL A 5 -34.03 25.59 6.22
N GLU A 6 -33.54 24.49 6.79
CA GLU A 6 -32.17 24.25 7.21
C GLU A 6 -31.17 24.48 6.07
N HIS A 7 -30.37 25.54 6.18
CA HIS A 7 -29.19 25.78 5.35
C HIS A 7 -27.94 25.01 5.83
N ILE A 8 -28.09 24.07 6.77
CA ILE A 8 -26.96 23.38 7.42
C ILE A 8 -26.44 22.22 6.55
N GLY A 9 -27.20 21.75 5.55
CA GLY A 9 -26.83 20.56 4.76
C GLY A 9 -25.89 20.78 3.56
N SER A 10 -25.77 21.99 3.01
CA SER A 10 -25.00 22.20 1.76
C SER A 10 -23.51 22.44 1.98
N GLU A 11 -23.13 23.11 3.07
CA GLU A 11 -21.72 23.42 3.34
C GLU A 11 -20.95 22.25 3.95
N GLU A 12 -21.55 21.53 4.92
CA GLU A 12 -20.95 20.33 5.52
C GLU A 12 -20.73 19.22 4.48
N PHE A 13 -21.69 19.03 3.56
CA PHE A 13 -21.54 18.09 2.45
C PHE A 13 -20.40 18.52 1.50
N SER A 14 -20.18 19.83 1.33
CA SER A 14 -19.04 20.35 0.56
C SER A 14 -17.69 20.12 1.26
N LEU A 15 -17.62 20.30 2.59
CA LEU A 15 -16.39 20.12 3.36
C LEU A 15 -16.00 18.65 3.43
N ALA A 16 -16.93 17.75 3.76
CA ALA A 16 -16.70 16.32 3.80
C ALA A 16 -16.24 15.79 2.41
N ALA A 17 -16.85 16.28 1.32
CA ALA A 17 -16.42 15.93 -0.04
C ALA A 17 -15.00 16.41 -0.36
N LYS A 18 -14.63 17.62 0.06
CA LYS A 18 -13.27 18.15 -0.10
C LYS A 18 -12.25 17.33 0.70
N ILE A 19 -12.57 17.00 1.96
CA ILE A 19 -11.72 16.16 2.81
C ILE A 19 -11.56 14.76 2.19
N ALA A 20 -12.66 14.10 1.82
CA ALA A 20 -12.63 12.78 1.21
C ALA A 20 -11.77 12.79 -0.08
N THR A 21 -11.91 13.81 -0.91
CA THR A 21 -11.09 13.97 -2.12
C THR A 21 -9.61 14.18 -1.79
N ALA A 22 -9.30 15.07 -0.84
CA ALA A 22 -7.92 15.31 -0.42
C ALA A 22 -7.26 14.04 0.14
N LEU A 23 -7.97 13.29 0.99
CA LEU A 23 -7.48 12.02 1.52
C LEU A 23 -7.21 10.98 0.41
N SER A 24 -8.05 10.92 -0.63
CA SER A 24 -7.80 10.04 -1.78
C SER A 24 -6.51 10.39 -2.52
N TYR A 25 -6.13 11.67 -2.60
CA TYR A 25 -4.88 12.08 -3.25
C TYR A 25 -3.65 11.89 -2.34
N VAL A 26 -3.77 12.26 -1.06
CA VAL A 26 -2.67 12.14 -0.07
C VAL A 26 -2.32 10.67 0.16
N PHE A 27 -3.33 9.83 0.35
CA PHE A 27 -3.14 8.39 0.56
C PHE A 27 -3.07 7.65 -0.77
N SER A 28 -2.04 7.97 -1.54
CA SER A 28 -1.77 7.29 -2.80
C SER A 28 -1.16 5.90 -2.58
N PRO A 29 -1.62 4.86 -3.29
CA PRO A 29 -1.06 3.52 -3.24
C PRO A 29 0.43 3.47 -3.60
N LEU A 30 0.94 4.44 -4.37
CA LEU A 30 2.34 4.49 -4.81
C LEU A 30 3.33 4.63 -3.64
N PHE A 31 2.91 5.27 -2.54
CA PHE A 31 3.76 5.45 -1.37
C PHE A 31 3.81 4.20 -0.48
N VAL A 32 2.80 3.33 -0.55
CA VAL A 32 2.64 2.21 0.38
C VAL A 32 3.81 1.22 0.33
N PRO A 33 4.29 0.75 -0.85
CA PRO A 33 5.43 -0.16 -0.89
C PRO A 33 6.70 0.44 -0.27
N VAL A 34 6.96 1.74 -0.48
CA VAL A 34 8.13 2.43 0.08
C VAL A 34 8.03 2.50 1.60
N ILE A 35 6.85 2.86 2.13
CA ILE A 35 6.61 2.87 3.58
C ILE A 35 6.78 1.46 4.14
N GLY A 36 6.15 0.45 3.54
CA GLY A 36 6.21 -0.94 3.99
C GLY A 36 7.64 -1.49 4.04
N VAL A 37 8.43 -1.25 2.98
CA VAL A 37 9.85 -1.62 2.95
C VAL A 37 10.64 -0.92 4.06
N SER A 38 10.37 0.36 4.33
CA SER A 38 11.02 1.11 5.42
C SER A 38 10.74 0.46 6.78
N LEU A 39 9.48 0.12 7.03
CA LEU A 39 9.07 -0.51 8.27
C LEU A 39 9.72 -1.87 8.43
N VAL A 40 9.81 -2.68 7.37
CA VAL A 40 10.51 -3.97 7.38
C VAL A 40 12.00 -3.79 7.67
N CYS A 41 12.65 -2.78 7.06
CA CYS A 41 14.06 -2.49 7.34
C CYS A 41 14.29 -2.18 8.83
N VAL A 42 13.49 -1.26 9.38
CA VAL A 42 13.60 -0.86 10.79
C VAL A 42 13.28 -2.03 11.71
N TYR A 43 12.24 -2.79 11.41
CA TYR A 43 11.80 -3.94 12.21
C TYR A 43 12.85 -5.06 12.27
N TYR A 44 13.60 -5.30 11.20
CA TYR A 44 14.69 -6.29 11.15
C TYR A 44 16.09 -5.66 11.36
N GLY A 45 16.17 -4.50 12.01
CA GLY A 45 17.42 -3.96 12.51
C GLY A 45 18.43 -3.48 11.45
N ALA A 46 17.97 -3.09 10.25
CA ALA A 46 18.88 -2.51 9.24
C ALA A 46 19.59 -1.26 9.79
N SER A 47 20.87 -1.12 9.44
CA SER A 47 21.62 0.11 9.70
C SER A 47 21.04 1.29 8.93
N ALA A 48 21.26 2.52 9.42
CA ALA A 48 20.77 3.74 8.76
C ALA A 48 21.23 3.83 7.29
N GLY A 49 22.47 3.41 6.99
CA GLY A 49 22.98 3.39 5.62
C GLY A 49 22.27 2.38 4.70
N GLU A 50 21.86 1.22 5.24
CA GLU A 50 21.05 0.24 4.50
C GLU A 50 19.64 0.76 4.26
N VAL A 51 19.01 1.34 5.28
CA VAL A 51 17.69 1.96 5.14
C VAL A 51 17.70 3.01 4.04
N VAL A 52 18.69 3.91 4.01
CA VAL A 52 18.80 4.94 2.96
C VAL A 52 18.96 4.32 1.56
N ARG A 53 19.85 3.33 1.39
CA ARG A 53 20.05 2.68 0.07
C ARG A 53 18.77 1.99 -0.41
N ILE A 54 18.11 1.24 0.47
CA ILE A 54 16.88 0.54 0.16
C ILE A 54 15.76 1.53 -0.17
N LEU A 55 15.65 2.63 0.59
CA LEU A 55 14.67 3.69 0.35
C LEU A 55 14.84 4.37 -1.01
N ILE A 56 16.08 4.66 -1.41
CA ILE A 56 16.37 5.23 -2.73
C ILE A 56 15.90 4.26 -3.82
N SER A 57 16.31 2.99 -3.73
CA SER A 57 15.91 1.95 -4.69
C SER A 57 14.39 1.76 -4.74
N ALA A 58 13.73 1.66 -3.58
CA ALA A 58 12.29 1.50 -3.49
C ALA A 58 11.55 2.73 -4.03
N SER A 59 12.03 3.94 -3.78
CA SER A 59 11.43 5.17 -4.30
C SER A 59 11.52 5.24 -5.83
N ILE A 60 12.67 4.82 -6.40
CA ILE A 60 12.83 4.72 -7.85
C ILE A 60 11.82 3.71 -8.42
N CYS A 61 11.73 2.52 -7.83
CA CYS A 61 10.86 1.46 -8.31
C CYS A 61 9.37 1.76 -8.12
N PHE A 62 8.93 2.32 -6.99
CA PHE A 62 7.50 2.37 -6.64
C PHE A 62 6.88 3.78 -6.74
N ILE A 63 7.69 4.82 -6.84
CA ILE A 63 7.21 6.20 -7.02
C ILE A 63 7.61 6.71 -8.40
N VAL A 64 8.92 6.75 -8.71
CA VAL A 64 9.41 7.37 -9.95
C VAL A 64 8.98 6.57 -11.18
N ALA A 65 9.28 5.28 -11.23
CA ALA A 65 8.97 4.46 -12.40
C ALA A 65 7.46 4.36 -12.70
N PRO A 66 6.56 4.11 -11.72
CA PRO A 66 5.13 4.03 -11.99
C PRO A 66 4.54 5.39 -12.36
N THR A 67 5.04 6.48 -11.76
CA THR A 67 4.61 7.83 -12.13
C THR A 67 5.03 8.16 -13.57
N ALA A 68 6.30 7.94 -13.92
CA ALA A 68 6.81 8.14 -15.28
C ALA A 68 6.02 7.31 -16.30
N MET A 69 5.69 6.07 -15.94
CA MET A 69 4.85 5.19 -16.74
C MET A 69 3.44 5.76 -16.93
N LEU A 70 2.76 6.22 -15.87
CA LEU A 70 1.43 6.83 -15.99
C LEU A 70 1.45 8.08 -16.89
N PHE A 71 2.49 8.91 -16.78
CA PHE A 71 2.71 10.05 -17.69
C PHE A 71 2.87 9.59 -19.15
N TRP A 72 3.67 8.55 -19.39
CA TRP A 72 3.86 8.00 -20.73
C TRP A 72 2.57 7.42 -21.32
N LEU A 73 1.80 6.67 -20.53
CA LEU A 73 0.50 6.14 -20.97
C LEU A 73 -0.48 7.26 -21.33
N LYS A 74 -0.52 8.34 -20.53
CA LYS A 74 -1.36 9.51 -20.83
C LYS A 74 -0.91 10.20 -22.12
N LYS A 75 0.40 10.43 -22.28
CA LYS A 75 0.97 11.07 -23.47
C LYS A 75 0.71 10.27 -24.76
N THR A 76 0.67 8.95 -24.66
CA THR A 76 0.42 8.04 -25.80
C THR A 76 -1.07 7.72 -26.02
N GLY A 77 -1.98 8.35 -25.26
CA GLY A 77 -3.43 8.14 -25.39
C GLY A 77 -3.93 6.77 -24.92
N ARG A 78 -3.10 6.01 -24.19
CA ARG A 78 -3.44 4.68 -23.65
C ARG A 78 -4.35 4.75 -22.41
N ILE A 79 -4.37 5.89 -21.72
CA ILE A 79 -5.30 6.20 -20.63
C ILE A 79 -5.86 7.62 -20.81
N ALA A 80 -7.13 7.84 -20.47
CA ALA A 80 -7.77 9.15 -20.58
C ALA A 80 -7.39 10.10 -19.42
N THR A 81 -7.33 9.57 -18.20
CA THR A 81 -7.11 10.34 -16.97
C THR A 81 -6.12 9.63 -16.04
N PHE A 82 -5.44 10.38 -15.18
CA PHE A 82 -4.58 9.80 -14.14
C PHE A 82 -5.40 9.09 -13.06
N GLU A 83 -6.63 9.55 -12.81
CA GLU A 83 -7.59 8.81 -12.01
C GLU A 83 -8.23 7.72 -12.89
N ILE A 84 -7.74 6.49 -12.77
CA ILE A 84 -8.18 5.35 -13.60
C ILE A 84 -9.49 4.80 -13.04
N ARG A 85 -10.59 5.45 -13.41
CA ARG A 85 -11.94 5.12 -12.92
C ARG A 85 -12.42 3.80 -13.50
N GLU A 86 -12.22 3.60 -14.81
CA GLU A 86 -12.68 2.39 -15.47
C GLU A 86 -11.77 1.20 -15.23
N ARG A 87 -12.40 0.07 -14.97
CA ARG A 87 -11.75 -1.20 -14.67
C ARG A 87 -10.82 -1.66 -15.78
N GLN A 88 -11.27 -1.54 -17.03
CA GLN A 88 -10.56 -1.97 -18.23
C GLN A 88 -9.21 -1.24 -18.39
N ASP A 89 -9.15 0.01 -17.93
CA ASP A 89 -7.94 0.84 -18.00
C ASP A 89 -6.94 0.52 -16.89
N ARG A 90 -7.32 -0.27 -15.86
CA ARG A 90 -6.44 -0.64 -14.73
C ARG A 90 -5.51 -1.80 -15.06
N ARG A 91 -5.82 -2.60 -16.07
CA ARG A 91 -5.06 -3.84 -16.38
C ARG A 91 -3.61 -3.54 -16.75
N LEU A 92 -3.39 -2.56 -17.63
CA LEU A 92 -2.05 -2.19 -18.09
C LEU A 92 -1.19 -1.56 -16.97
N PRO A 93 -1.70 -0.59 -16.18
CA PRO A 93 -1.07 -0.12 -14.94
C PRO A 93 -0.67 -1.23 -13.98
N LEU A 94 -1.59 -2.18 -13.70
CA LEU A 94 -1.32 -3.27 -12.77
C LEU A 94 -0.31 -4.29 -13.31
N LEU A 95 -0.32 -4.59 -14.61
CA LEU A 95 0.67 -5.46 -15.24
C LEU A 95 2.08 -4.87 -15.15
N ILE A 96 2.22 -3.58 -15.44
CA ILE A 96 3.53 -2.93 -15.35
C ILE A 96 3.95 -2.76 -13.89
N GLY A 97 3.03 -2.41 -12.99
CA GLY A 97 3.29 -2.40 -11.55
C GLY A 97 3.77 -3.75 -11.03
N LEU A 98 3.17 -4.85 -11.49
CA LEU A 98 3.62 -6.20 -11.18
C LEU A 98 5.02 -6.48 -11.71
N ALA A 99 5.31 -6.13 -12.97
CA ALA A 99 6.64 -6.30 -13.55
C ALA A 99 7.72 -5.51 -12.78
N ILE A 100 7.41 -4.27 -12.40
CA ILE A 100 8.26 -3.42 -11.56
C ILE A 100 8.47 -4.06 -10.19
N ALA A 101 7.41 -4.57 -9.55
CA ALA A 101 7.52 -5.24 -8.25
C ALA A 101 8.44 -6.46 -8.35
N CYS A 102 8.28 -7.31 -9.37
CA CYS A 102 9.18 -8.45 -9.61
C CYS A 102 10.63 -8.00 -9.86
N ALA A 103 10.84 -6.96 -10.68
CA ALA A 103 12.18 -6.43 -10.93
C ALA A 103 12.84 -5.89 -9.66
N SER A 104 12.07 -5.24 -8.78
CA SER A 104 12.57 -4.71 -7.51
C SER A 104 13.08 -5.82 -6.58
N VAL A 105 12.46 -7.00 -6.59
CA VAL A 105 12.95 -8.18 -5.85
C VAL A 105 14.35 -8.55 -6.32
N ILE A 106 14.56 -8.63 -7.64
CA ILE A 106 15.86 -8.99 -8.23
C ILE A 106 16.92 -7.97 -7.83
N VAL A 107 16.61 -6.68 -7.94
CA VAL A 107 17.53 -5.58 -7.59
C VAL A 107 17.93 -5.63 -6.11
N ILE A 108 16.98 -5.87 -5.21
CA ILE A 108 17.27 -5.87 -3.77
C ILE A 108 17.98 -7.14 -3.32
N VAL A 109 17.58 -8.32 -3.82
CA VAL A 109 18.19 -9.60 -3.42
C VAL A 109 19.59 -9.79 -4.00
N ALA A 110 19.93 -9.09 -5.09
CA ALA A 110 21.30 -9.08 -5.62
C ALA A 110 22.32 -8.51 -4.63
N VAL A 111 21.88 -7.79 -3.59
CA VAL A 111 22.73 -7.29 -2.51
C VAL A 111 22.72 -8.28 -1.34
N ALA A 112 23.90 -8.72 -0.93
CA ALA A 112 24.03 -9.65 0.19
C ALA A 112 23.68 -8.96 1.53
N GLY A 113 22.86 -9.65 2.34
CA GLY A 113 22.58 -9.29 3.74
C GLY A 113 21.23 -9.81 4.23
N THR A 114 21.09 -9.97 5.54
CA THR A 114 19.92 -10.59 6.16
C THR A 114 18.68 -9.73 6.02
N THR A 115 18.80 -8.41 6.17
CA THR A 115 17.68 -7.48 5.99
C THR A 115 17.27 -7.37 4.52
N GLN A 116 18.21 -7.44 3.58
CA GLN A 116 17.97 -7.44 2.15
C GLN A 116 17.15 -8.66 1.74
N LYS A 117 17.41 -9.84 2.33
CA LYS A 117 16.59 -11.04 2.15
C LYS A 117 15.16 -10.83 2.69
N ALA A 118 15.01 -10.28 3.90
CA ALA A 118 13.70 -9.99 4.48
C ALA A 118 12.88 -9.01 3.61
N VAL A 119 13.52 -7.94 3.14
CA VAL A 119 12.91 -6.97 2.20
C VAL A 119 12.59 -7.62 0.86
N GLY A 120 13.45 -8.48 0.33
CA GLY A 120 13.19 -9.23 -0.91
C GLY A 120 11.94 -10.11 -0.81
N ILE A 121 11.78 -10.84 0.30
CA ILE A 121 10.57 -11.64 0.56
C ILE A 121 9.35 -10.73 0.73
N TYR A 122 9.47 -9.60 1.42
CA TYR A 122 8.38 -8.62 1.51
C TYR A 122 7.94 -8.11 0.14
N LEU A 123 8.89 -7.78 -0.74
CA LEU A 123 8.62 -7.34 -2.11
C LEU A 123 8.02 -8.44 -2.98
N LEU A 124 8.35 -9.72 -2.75
CA LEU A 124 7.62 -10.84 -3.35
C LEU A 124 6.16 -10.86 -2.89
N GLY A 125 5.88 -10.54 -1.63
CA GLY A 125 4.52 -10.34 -1.12
C GLY A 125 3.80 -9.17 -1.81
N VAL A 126 4.49 -8.05 -2.04
CA VAL A 126 3.96 -6.91 -2.80
C VAL A 126 3.63 -7.32 -4.24
N ALA A 127 4.53 -8.05 -4.91
CA ALA A 127 4.30 -8.58 -6.25
C ALA A 127 3.11 -9.56 -6.27
N GLY A 128 3.06 -10.51 -5.34
CA GLY A 128 1.95 -11.47 -5.19
C GLY A 128 0.61 -10.77 -4.96
N THR A 129 0.57 -9.81 -4.05
CA THR A 129 -0.63 -8.98 -3.78
C THR A 129 -1.07 -8.22 -5.04
N THR A 130 -0.12 -7.66 -5.79
CA THR A 130 -0.40 -6.96 -7.05
C THR A 130 -0.93 -7.92 -8.11
N GLY A 131 -0.40 -9.14 -8.19
CA GLY A 131 -0.89 -10.20 -9.07
C GLY A 131 -2.32 -10.64 -8.72
N ILE A 132 -2.61 -10.86 -7.43
CA ILE A 132 -3.97 -11.16 -6.96
C ILE A 132 -4.89 -9.98 -7.29
N ALA A 133 -4.47 -8.75 -7.02
CA ALA A 133 -5.24 -7.55 -7.34
C ALA A 133 -5.50 -7.42 -8.84
N LEU A 134 -4.54 -7.76 -9.71
CA LEU A 134 -4.72 -7.81 -11.16
C LEU A 134 -5.80 -8.84 -11.57
N LEU A 135 -5.74 -10.05 -11.01
CA LEU A 135 -6.72 -11.11 -11.29
C LEU A 135 -8.12 -10.70 -10.81
N ILE A 136 -8.26 -10.27 -9.55
CA ILE A 136 -9.55 -9.88 -8.98
C ILE A 136 -10.09 -8.60 -9.63
N SER A 137 -9.22 -7.66 -10.00
CA SER A 137 -9.59 -6.46 -10.77
C SER A 137 -10.03 -6.77 -12.20
N SER A 138 -9.90 -8.02 -12.68
CA SER A 138 -10.55 -8.50 -13.92
C SER A 138 -11.95 -9.08 -13.70
N MET A 139 -12.33 -9.42 -12.45
CA MET A 139 -13.66 -9.92 -12.05
C MET A 139 -14.58 -8.91 -11.32
N THR A 140 -14.09 -8.13 -10.34
CA THR A 140 -14.80 -6.98 -9.73
C THR A 140 -14.06 -5.61 -9.75
N LYS A 141 -14.74 -4.47 -9.57
CA LYS A 141 -14.14 -3.13 -9.44
C LYS A 141 -13.60 -2.89 -8.02
N MET A 142 -12.76 -3.80 -7.51
CA MET A 142 -12.14 -3.65 -6.17
C MET A 142 -11.34 -2.35 -6.03
N SER A 143 -11.19 -1.87 -4.79
CA SER A 143 -10.40 -0.67 -4.50
C SER A 143 -8.93 -0.98 -4.26
N ILE A 144 -8.06 -0.51 -5.16
CA ILE A 144 -6.59 -0.64 -5.02
C ILE A 144 -6.07 0.18 -3.82
N HIS A 145 -6.72 1.31 -3.50
CA HIS A 145 -6.36 2.11 -2.32
C HIS A 145 -6.60 1.32 -1.05
N VAL A 146 -7.78 0.72 -0.90
CA VAL A 146 -8.07 -0.11 0.28
C VAL A 146 -7.14 -1.32 0.34
N ALA A 147 -6.85 -1.98 -0.79
CA ALA A 147 -5.91 -3.10 -0.81
C ALA A 147 -4.50 -2.71 -0.37
N ALA A 148 -3.97 -1.59 -0.86
CA ALA A 148 -2.64 -1.13 -0.46
C ALA A 148 -2.59 -0.79 1.04
N PHE A 149 -3.54 0.02 1.52
CA PHE A 149 -3.54 0.44 2.92
C PHE A 149 -3.92 -0.67 3.90
N SER A 150 -4.70 -1.68 3.48
CA SER A 150 -4.97 -2.85 4.32
C SER A 150 -3.77 -3.79 4.40
N ALA A 151 -2.99 -3.93 3.32
CA ALA A 151 -1.71 -4.62 3.35
C ALA A 151 -0.74 -3.94 4.34
N LEU A 152 -0.62 -2.62 4.27
CA LEU A 152 0.22 -1.85 5.19
C LEU A 152 -0.23 -1.99 6.64
N ALA A 153 -1.54 -1.86 6.91
CA ALA A 153 -2.08 -2.03 8.25
C ALA A 153 -1.84 -3.44 8.78
N ALA A 154 -2.03 -4.48 7.96
CA ALA A 154 -1.73 -5.86 8.34
C ALA A 154 -0.24 -6.05 8.68
N THR A 155 0.67 -5.47 7.91
CA THR A 155 2.12 -5.48 8.20
C THR A 155 2.43 -4.84 9.55
N VAL A 156 1.90 -3.65 9.83
CA VAL A 156 2.15 -2.93 11.10
C VAL A 156 1.56 -3.70 12.30
N VAL A 157 0.33 -4.20 12.16
CA VAL A 157 -0.32 -5.00 13.21
C VAL A 157 0.46 -6.29 13.47
N TYR A 158 1.01 -6.93 12.43
CA TYR A 158 1.86 -8.10 12.60
C TYR A 158 3.12 -7.76 13.41
N MET A 159 3.82 -6.67 13.07
CA MET A 159 5.03 -6.22 13.77
C MET A 159 4.75 -5.92 15.24
N TYR A 160 3.65 -5.20 15.53
CA TYR A 160 3.19 -4.94 16.89
C TYR A 160 2.94 -6.23 17.69
N LYS A 161 2.33 -7.25 17.07
CA LYS A 161 2.06 -8.54 17.74
C LYS A 161 3.31 -9.39 17.96
N ASN A 162 4.44 -9.08 17.35
CA ASN A 162 5.65 -9.91 17.38
C ASN A 162 6.91 -9.11 17.82
N PRO A 163 6.87 -8.38 18.95
CA PRO A 163 7.91 -7.41 19.31
C PRO A 163 9.30 -8.02 19.59
N THR A 164 9.39 -9.33 19.87
CA THR A 164 10.66 -10.00 20.21
C THR A 164 11.63 -10.14 19.02
N ILE A 165 11.20 -9.79 17.81
CA ILE A 165 12.01 -9.90 16.60
C ILE A 165 12.82 -8.63 16.33
N SER A 166 12.40 -7.49 16.90
CA SER A 166 13.03 -6.20 16.65
C SER A 166 14.36 -6.06 17.37
N SER A 167 15.37 -6.83 16.95
CA SER A 167 16.74 -6.71 17.45
C SER A 167 17.37 -5.46 16.85
N GLY A 168 17.62 -4.44 17.68
CA GLY A 168 18.33 -3.22 17.27
C GLY A 168 17.52 -2.25 16.40
N ALA A 169 16.19 -2.33 16.41
CA ALA A 169 15.34 -1.41 15.68
C ALA A 169 15.51 0.03 16.19
N LEU A 170 15.63 0.99 15.26
CA LEU A 170 15.60 2.43 15.57
C LEU A 170 14.26 2.91 16.17
N PHE A 171 13.23 2.05 16.15
CA PHE A 171 11.87 2.34 16.55
C PHE A 171 11.17 1.09 17.07
N GLU A 172 10.47 1.20 18.20
CA GLU A 172 9.64 0.13 18.75
C GLU A 172 8.21 0.18 18.22
N PHE A 173 7.73 -0.95 17.69
CA PHE A 173 6.36 -1.08 17.19
C PHE A 173 5.38 -1.33 18.34
N GLY A 174 4.91 -0.25 18.97
CA GLY A 174 3.89 -0.30 20.03
C GLY A 174 2.45 -0.28 19.50
N ALA A 175 1.48 -0.46 20.40
CA ALA A 175 0.04 -0.41 20.09
C ALA A 175 -0.38 0.86 19.35
N GLY A 176 0.28 2.00 19.64
CA GLY A 176 0.07 3.26 18.94
C GLY A 176 0.28 3.17 17.43
N SER A 177 1.33 2.48 16.96
CA SER A 177 1.60 2.30 15.53
C SER A 177 0.49 1.50 14.83
N ALA A 178 0.00 0.44 15.46
CA ALA A 178 -1.11 -0.37 14.96
C ALA A 178 -2.41 0.43 14.89
N VAL A 179 -2.73 1.21 15.92
CA VAL A 179 -3.90 2.09 15.94
C VAL A 179 -3.82 3.14 14.82
N ILE A 180 -2.67 3.80 14.65
CA ILE A 180 -2.48 4.78 13.57
C ILE A 180 -2.70 4.14 12.20
N ALA A 181 -2.10 2.97 11.95
CA ALA A 181 -2.25 2.29 10.67
C ALA A 181 -3.72 1.90 10.38
N LEU A 182 -4.46 1.46 11.39
CA LEU A 182 -5.88 1.15 11.28
C LEU A 182 -6.73 2.41 11.07
N LEU A 183 -6.43 3.52 11.75
CA LEU A 183 -7.12 4.79 11.54
C LEU A 183 -6.91 5.34 10.12
N VAL A 184 -5.69 5.23 9.59
CA VAL A 184 -5.39 5.58 8.19
C VAL A 184 -6.20 4.69 7.24
N LEU A 185 -6.24 3.37 7.46
CA LEU A 185 -7.07 2.46 6.66
C LEU A 185 -8.55 2.86 6.70
N VAL A 186 -9.11 3.15 7.87
CA VAL A 186 -10.50 3.61 8.02
C VAL A 186 -10.73 4.91 7.26
N ALA A 187 -9.82 5.88 7.36
CA ALA A 187 -9.90 7.14 6.62
C ALA A 187 -9.89 6.93 5.10
N VAL A 188 -9.06 6.00 4.60
CA VAL A 188 -9.02 5.61 3.19
C VAL A 188 -10.32 4.93 2.77
N VAL A 189 -10.82 3.95 3.53
CA VAL A 189 -12.10 3.27 3.25
C VAL A 189 -13.24 4.29 3.19
N TRP A 190 -13.32 5.18 4.17
CA TRP A 190 -14.32 6.23 4.23
C TRP A 190 -14.22 7.17 3.02
N SER A 191 -13.02 7.65 2.68
CA SER A 191 -12.79 8.49 1.50
C SER A 191 -13.28 7.82 0.21
N ARG A 192 -12.93 6.54 0.00
CA ARG A 192 -13.33 5.80 -1.21
C ARG A 192 -14.83 5.52 -1.28
N TYR A 193 -15.46 5.29 -0.13
CA TYR A 193 -16.91 5.11 -0.03
C TYR A 193 -17.65 6.44 -0.27
N TYR A 194 -17.22 7.52 0.40
CA TYR A 194 -17.87 8.84 0.34
C TYR A 194 -17.79 9.47 -1.06
N CYS A 195 -16.64 9.33 -1.74
CA CYS A 195 -16.50 9.73 -3.14
C CYS A 195 -17.31 8.86 -4.13
N ARG A 196 -18.14 7.93 -3.64
CA ARG A 196 -18.94 6.96 -4.42
C ARG A 196 -18.11 6.21 -5.46
N ALA A 197 -16.83 6.00 -5.16
CA ALA A 197 -15.91 5.35 -6.09
C ALA A 197 -16.06 3.82 -6.07
N HIS A 198 -16.53 3.26 -4.95
CA HIS A 198 -16.70 1.82 -4.74
C HIS A 198 -17.85 1.52 -3.77
N SER A 199 -18.50 0.38 -3.95
CA SER A 199 -19.48 -0.21 -3.03
C SER A 199 -18.81 -0.85 -1.81
N PRO A 200 -19.55 -1.10 -0.71
CA PRO A 200 -18.99 -1.79 0.48
C PRO A 200 -18.37 -3.15 0.16
N GLY A 201 -18.99 -3.94 -0.73
CA GLY A 201 -18.45 -5.24 -1.15
C GLY A 201 -17.11 -5.11 -1.89
N GLU A 202 -16.95 -4.12 -2.77
CA GLU A 202 -15.69 -3.86 -3.47
C GLU A 202 -14.59 -3.37 -2.53
N LEU A 203 -14.94 -2.62 -1.48
CA LEU A 203 -14.02 -2.19 -0.44
C LEU A 203 -13.58 -3.37 0.43
N LEU A 204 -14.49 -4.25 0.83
CA LEU A 204 -14.18 -5.47 1.58
C LEU A 204 -13.28 -6.43 0.80
N ILE A 205 -13.57 -6.64 -0.49
CA ILE A 205 -12.71 -7.44 -1.36
C ILE A 205 -11.32 -6.82 -1.46
N GLY A 206 -11.23 -5.50 -1.66
CA GLY A 206 -9.94 -4.79 -1.63
C GLY A 206 -9.19 -5.00 -0.32
N ALA A 207 -9.88 -4.84 0.82
CA ALA A 207 -9.29 -5.03 2.14
C ALA A 207 -8.71 -6.45 2.31
N GLY A 208 -9.46 -7.48 1.91
CA GLY A 208 -9.02 -8.88 1.97
C GLY A 208 -7.84 -9.17 1.04
N VAL A 209 -7.88 -8.69 -0.21
CA VAL A 209 -6.79 -8.84 -1.19
C VAL A 209 -5.49 -8.24 -0.69
N GLY A 210 -5.54 -7.15 0.07
CA GLY A 210 -4.35 -6.55 0.69
C GLY A 210 -3.90 -7.25 1.96
N ALA A 211 -4.80 -7.38 2.94
CA ALA A 211 -4.44 -7.78 4.30
C ALA A 211 -4.00 -9.24 4.39
N VAL A 212 -4.69 -10.16 3.70
CA VAL A 212 -4.42 -11.60 3.82
C VAL A 212 -3.04 -11.97 3.26
N PRO A 213 -2.66 -11.57 2.02
CA PRO A 213 -1.33 -11.86 1.51
C PRO A 213 -0.22 -11.15 2.29
N ALA A 214 -0.45 -9.91 2.74
CA ALA A 214 0.52 -9.17 3.54
C ALA A 214 0.77 -9.85 4.91
N TRP A 215 -0.27 -10.34 5.57
CA TRP A 215 -0.10 -11.11 6.79
C TRP A 215 0.66 -12.41 6.54
N GLY A 216 0.30 -13.14 5.48
CA GLY A 216 0.98 -14.37 5.08
C GLY A 216 2.46 -14.16 4.79
N VAL A 217 2.82 -13.11 4.05
CA VAL A 217 4.23 -12.82 3.75
C VAL A 217 5.02 -12.49 5.02
N MET A 218 4.43 -11.78 5.99
CA MET A 218 5.10 -11.49 7.25
C MET A 218 5.39 -12.77 8.07
N ILE A 219 4.50 -13.76 8.04
CA ILE A 219 4.75 -15.08 8.63
C ILE A 219 5.94 -15.76 7.94
N VAL A 220 5.99 -15.72 6.60
CA VAL A 220 7.10 -16.32 5.84
C VAL A 220 8.43 -15.62 6.16
N ILE A 221 8.46 -14.28 6.17
CA ILE A 221 9.66 -13.51 6.51
C ILE A 221 10.13 -13.86 7.92
N HIS A 222 9.22 -13.90 8.90
CA HIS A 222 9.54 -14.31 10.26
C HIS A 222 10.23 -15.68 10.26
N PHE A 223 9.59 -16.70 9.68
CA PHE A 223 10.12 -18.06 9.67
C PHE A 223 11.50 -18.13 9.00
N CYS A 224 11.66 -17.51 7.83
CA CYS A 224 12.95 -17.47 7.13
C CYS A 224 14.02 -16.70 7.92
N TYR A 225 13.66 -15.62 8.61
CA TYR A 225 14.61 -14.83 9.38
C TYR A 225 15.14 -15.60 10.61
N GLN A 226 14.27 -16.36 11.29
CA GLN A 226 14.70 -17.24 12.39
C GLN A 226 15.68 -18.32 11.92
N LEU A 227 15.45 -18.90 10.73
CA LEU A 227 16.37 -19.88 10.14
C LEU A 227 17.72 -19.28 9.71
N LEU A 228 17.77 -17.98 9.40
CA LEU A 228 19.00 -17.30 8.96
C LEU A 228 19.89 -16.82 10.12
N LEU A 229 19.35 -16.77 11.35
CA LEU A 229 20.08 -16.37 12.56
C LEU A 229 20.57 -17.55 13.41
N GLN A 230 20.23 -18.79 13.03
CA GLN A 230 20.75 -20.04 13.60
C GLN A 230 21.98 -20.50 12.83
#